data_AF-A0AAU1W7E2-F1
#
_entry.id   AF-A0AAU1W7E2-F1
#
_cell.length_a   1.000
_cell.length_b   1.000
_cell.length_c   1.000
_cell.angle_alpha   90.00
_cell.angle_beta   90.00
_cell.angle_gamma   90.00
#
_symmetry.space_group_name_H-M   'P 1'
#
loop_
_entity.id
_entity.type
_entity.pdbx_description
1 polymer ?
#
loop_
_entity_poly.entity_id
_entity_poly.type
_entity_poly.pdbx_seq_one_letter_code
_entity_poly.pdbx_strand_id
1 'polypeptide(L)' 'MTRVRRSWDITERQRSVLAAIRAHIADHGEAPTVREIAAAVGLASPSSVLYQLRRLEEAGAVRRARGTGSRDYRLS' A
#
# COMPACT_ATOMS: atom_id res chain seq x y z
N MET A 1 -22.56 9.28 -8.68
CA MET A 1 -21.87 9.12 -7.38
C MET A 1 -20.37 9.30 -7.59
N THR A 2 -19.89 10.54 -7.50
CA THR A 2 -18.49 10.91 -7.78
C THR A 2 -17.61 10.50 -6.60
N ARG A 3 -16.80 9.44 -6.75
CA ARG A 3 -15.80 9.08 -5.75
C ARG A 3 -14.76 10.22 -5.73
N VAL A 4 -14.80 11.06 -4.69
CA VAL A 4 -13.77 12.07 -4.44
C VAL A 4 -12.42 11.38 -4.50
N ARG A 5 -11.59 11.73 -5.49
CA ARG A 5 -10.18 11.32 -5.50
C ARG A 5 -9.55 12.11 -4.36
N ARG A 6 -9.48 11.53 -3.17
CA ARG A 6 -8.67 12.10 -2.08
C ARG A 6 -7.28 12.34 -2.69
N SER A 7 -6.85 13.59 -2.69
CA SER A 7 -5.53 13.99 -3.17
C SER A 7 -4.59 13.91 -1.98
N TRP A 8 -3.89 12.80 -1.85
CA TRP A 8 -2.86 12.61 -0.85
C TRP A 8 -1.57 13.30 -1.28
N ASP A 9 -0.92 14.01 -0.35
CA ASP A 9 0.43 14.56 -0.53
C ASP A 9 1.45 13.44 -0.33
N ILE A 10 1.70 12.69 -1.42
CA ILE A 10 2.56 11.52 -1.43
C ILE A 10 3.51 11.56 -2.61
N THR A 11 4.71 11.04 -2.42
CA THR A 11 5.75 10.97 -3.45
C THR A 11 5.35 9.99 -4.57
N GLU A 12 6.01 10.07 -5.71
CA GLU A 12 5.77 9.14 -6.83
C GLU A 12 6.01 7.68 -6.44
N ARG A 13 7.05 7.43 -5.63
CA ARG A 13 7.33 6.07 -5.11
C ARG A 13 6.20 5.55 -4.23
N GLN A 14 5.63 6.41 -3.39
CA GLN A 14 4.47 6.07 -2.57
C GLN A 14 3.21 5.82 -3.41
N ARG A 15 3.02 6.59 -4.49
CA ARG A 15 1.97 6.31 -5.49
C ARG A 15 2.14 4.94 -6.12
N SER A 16 3.36 4.54 -6.50
CA SER A 16 3.61 3.22 -7.07
C SER A 16 3.27 2.09 -6.09
N VAL A 17 3.64 2.25 -4.81
CA VAL A 17 3.25 1.30 -3.75
C VAL A 17 1.74 1.21 -3.61
N LEU A 18 1.05 2.35 -3.58
CA LEU A 18 -0.41 2.40 -3.48
C LEU A 18 -1.10 1.78 -4.71
N ALA A 19 -0.55 2.02 -5.90
CA ALA A 19 -1.04 1.47 -7.16
C ALA A 19 -0.86 -0.06 -7.20
N ALA A 20 0.29 -0.58 -6.76
CA ALA A 20 0.54 -2.01 -6.67
C ALA A 20 -0.45 -2.70 -5.72
N ILE A 21 -0.72 -2.11 -4.55
CA ILE A 21 -1.70 -2.63 -3.59
C ILE A 21 -3.10 -2.66 -4.21
N ARG A 22 -3.51 -1.58 -4.88
CA ARG A 22 -4.82 -1.49 -5.55
C ARG A 22 -4.97 -2.51 -6.67
N ALA A 23 -3.94 -2.66 -7.51
CA ALA A 23 -3.94 -3.63 -8.61
C ALA A 23 -4.05 -5.05 -8.08
N HIS A 24 -3.28 -5.40 -7.03
CA HIS A 24 -3.32 -6.73 -6.45
C HIS A 24 -4.67 -7.06 -5.80
N ILE A 25 -5.29 -6.10 -5.08
CA ILE A 25 -6.64 -6.29 -4.54
C ILE A 25 -7.68 -6.45 -5.67
N ALA A 26 -7.52 -5.72 -6.77
CA ALA A 26 -8.43 -5.84 -7.90
C ALA A 26 -8.31 -7.20 -8.61
N ASP A 27 -7.11 -7.78 -8.65
CA ASP A 27 -6.82 -9.06 -9.30
C ASP A 27 -7.15 -10.27 -8.42
N HIS A 28 -6.70 -10.24 -7.15
CA HIS A 28 -6.77 -11.39 -6.24
C HIS A 28 -7.89 -11.29 -5.20
N GLY A 29 -8.51 -10.13 -5.01
CA GLY A 29 -9.55 -9.91 -4.01
C GLY A 29 -9.04 -9.73 -2.57
N GLU A 30 -7.72 -9.81 -2.35
CA GLU A 30 -7.07 -9.65 -1.04
C GLU A 30 -5.88 -8.67 -1.10
N ALA A 31 -5.44 -8.19 0.06
CA ALA A 31 -4.28 -7.29 0.12
C ALA A 31 -2.98 -8.10 -0.06
N PRO A 32 -2.00 -7.59 -0.84
CA PRO A 32 -0.73 -8.29 -1.04
C PRO A 32 0.06 -8.43 0.27
N THR A 33 1.12 -9.22 0.29
CA THR A 33 2.13 -9.25 1.36
C THR A 33 3.25 -8.22 1.11
N VAL A 34 4.03 -7.89 2.15
CA VAL A 34 5.09 -6.87 2.07
C VAL A 34 6.13 -7.29 1.03
N ARG A 35 6.37 -8.60 0.91
CA ARG A 35 7.26 -9.19 -0.09
C ARG A 35 6.69 -9.07 -1.50
N GLU A 36 5.38 -9.28 -1.69
CA GLU A 36 4.74 -9.10 -2.99
C GLU A 36 4.75 -7.65 -3.44
N ILE A 37 4.52 -6.71 -2.52
CA ILE A 37 4.66 -5.27 -2.82
C ILE A 37 6.11 -4.98 -3.22
N ALA A 38 7.10 -5.49 -2.47
CA ALA A 38 8.52 -5.26 -2.78
C ALA A 38 8.86 -5.73 -4.20
N ALA A 39 8.40 -6.92 -4.58
CA ALA A 39 8.57 -7.46 -5.92
C ALA A 39 7.86 -6.61 -6.98
N ALA A 40 6.61 -6.19 -6.73
CA ALA A 40 5.80 -5.42 -7.68
C ALA A 40 6.36 -4.01 -7.95
N VAL A 41 6.98 -3.37 -6.96
CA VAL A 41 7.55 -2.01 -7.10
C VAL A 41 9.07 -1.97 -7.25
N GLY A 42 9.73 -3.13 -7.37
CA GLY A 42 11.18 -3.24 -7.54
C GLY A 42 11.98 -2.73 -6.34
N LEU A 43 11.45 -2.86 -5.12
CA LEU A 43 12.17 -2.49 -3.90
C LEU A 43 13.06 -3.65 -3.43
N ALA A 44 14.30 -3.34 -3.08
CA ALA A 44 15.31 -4.33 -2.69
C ALA A 44 14.95 -5.10 -1.41
N SER A 45 14.16 -4.48 -0.51
CA SER A 45 13.94 -5.03 0.83
C SER A 45 12.51 -4.81 1.35
N PRO A 46 11.94 -5.78 2.09
CA PRO A 46 10.66 -5.63 2.79
C PRO A 46 10.63 -4.43 3.74
N SER A 47 11.75 -4.12 4.39
CA SER A 47 11.86 -2.96 5.29
C SER A 47 11.64 -1.63 4.57
N SER A 48 12.08 -1.50 3.32
CA SER A 48 11.81 -0.30 2.51
C SER A 48 10.34 -0.16 2.20
N VAL A 49 9.63 -1.26 1.93
CA VAL A 49 8.17 -1.26 1.75
C VAL A 49 7.46 -0.84 3.03
N LEU A 50 7.83 -1.41 4.18
CA LEU A 50 7.24 -1.05 5.48
C LEU A 50 7.41 0.44 5.77
N TYR A 51 8.57 1.01 5.46
CA TYR A 51 8.79 2.44 5.58
C TYR A 51 7.83 3.25 4.68
N GLN A 52 7.66 2.86 3.41
CA GLN A 52 6.72 3.54 2.52
C GLN A 52 5.25 3.40 2.97
N LEU A 53 4.86 2.22 3.45
CA LEU A 53 3.53 1.97 4.01
C LEU A 53 3.24 2.86 5.23
N ARG A 54 4.22 3.02 6.13
CA ARG A 54 4.10 3.92 7.28
C ARG A 54 3.89 5.37 6.85
N ARG A 55 4.66 5.85 5.86
CA ARG A 55 4.49 7.21 5.33
C ARG A 55 3.13 7.41 4.65
N LEU A 56 2.65 6.40 3.93
CA LEU A 56 1.31 6.41 3.34
C LEU A 56 0.20 6.38 4.40
N GLU A 57 0.43 5.72 5.54
CA GLU A 57 -0.48 5.71 6.69
C GLU A 57 -0.53 7.09 7.36
N GLU A 58 0.62 7.73 7.55
CA GLU A 58 0.73 9.12 8.04
C GLU A 58 0.01 10.11 7.12
N ALA A 59 0.06 9.88 5.80
CA ALA A 59 -0.70 10.66 4.82
C ALA A 59 -2.20 10.33 4.84
N GLY A 60 -2.64 9.23 5.47
CA GLY A 60 -4.02 8.76 5.48
C GLY A 60 -4.45 8.03 4.20
N ALA A 61 -3.50 7.55 3.39
CA ALA A 61 -3.73 6.86 2.12
C ALA A 61 -3.96 5.34 2.28
N VAL A 62 -3.43 4.76 3.35
CA VAL A 62 -3.67 3.37 3.78
C VAL A 62 -3.92 3.35 5.28
N ARG A 63 -4.59 2.30 5.75
CA ARG A 63 -4.78 2.06 7.17
C ARG A 63 -4.33 0.64 7.50
N ARG A 64 -3.51 0.49 8.53
CA ARG A 64 -3.14 -0.83 9.03
C ARG A 64 -4.34 -1.48 9.74
N ALA A 65 -4.82 -2.59 9.19
CA ALA A 65 -5.68 -3.53 9.90
C ALA A 65 -4.84 -4.25 10.96
N ARG A 66 -5.37 -4.35 12.16
CA ARG A 66 -4.67 -4.88 13.33
C ARG A 66 -4.69 -6.41 13.25
N GLY A 67 -3.66 -7.01 12.68
CA GLY A 67 -3.42 -8.45 12.72
C GLY A 67 -1.96 -8.71 13.10
N THR A 68 -1.67 -9.95 13.49
CA THR A 68 -0.36 -10.36 14.01
C THR A 68 0.56 -10.85 12.86
N GLY A 69 0.32 -10.48 11.59
CA GLY A 69 0.99 -11.11 10.44
C GLY A 69 1.08 -10.29 9.15
N SER A 70 1.89 -10.79 8.20
CA SER A 70 2.37 -10.13 6.95
C SER A 70 1.32 -9.56 5.95
N ARG A 71 0.02 -9.54 6.30
CA ARG A 71 -1.13 -9.20 5.44
C ARG A 71 -1.94 -7.98 5.93
N ASP A 72 -1.37 -7.16 6.80
CA ASP A 72 -2.11 -6.21 7.63
C ASP A 72 -2.59 -4.89 6.98
N TYR A 73 -2.34 -4.56 5.71
CA TYR A 73 -2.70 -3.22 5.20
C TYR A 73 -4.00 -3.24 4.40
N ARG A 74 -4.94 -2.42 4.82
CA ARG A 74 -6.25 -2.23 4.18
C ARG A 74 -6.31 -0.82 3.59
N LEU A 75 -6.82 -0.70 2.36
CA LEU A 75 -7.02 0.60 1.73
C LEU A 75 -8.10 1.40 2.49
N SER A 76 -7.93 2.73 2.62
CA SER A 76 -8.82 3.63 3.37
C SER A 76 -9.60 4.60 2.50
#